data_AF-A0A2D6HEW6-F1
#
_entry.id   AF-A0A2D6HEW6-F1
#
_cell.length_a   1.000
_cell.length_b   1.000
_cell.length_c   1.000
_cell.angle_alpha   90.00
_cell.angle_beta   90.00
_cell.angle_gamma   90.00
#
_symmetry.space_group_name_H-M   'P 1'
#
loop_
_entity.id
_entity.type
_entity.pdbx_description
1 polymer ?
#
loop_
_entity_poly.entity_id
_entity_poly.type
_entity_poly.pdbx_seq_one_letter_code
_entity_poly.pdbx_strand_id
1 'polypeptide(L)'
;MSSLGLLLAVLVYVLLRGLILYSAFDSTALPMFELYPMGTAPKALLEGVGFPLSIYFENAAGPLLGSLTSLPFYLAFGETYLAVRFVPAAFGLGALLCGWCFLDIAAGRRAATAGALLVSWGAALAGVRSRAS
;
A
#
# COMPACT_ATOMS: atom_id res chain seq x y z
N MET A 1 -28.48 7.17 4.21
CA MET A 1 -28.21 6.40 2.98
C MET A 1 -26.71 6.40 2.66
N SER A 2 -25.84 6.02 3.61
CA SER A 2 -24.54 6.68 3.71
C SER A 2 -23.33 5.78 4.01
N SER A 3 -23.48 4.48 3.79
CA SER A 3 -22.41 3.46 3.84
C SER A 3 -22.08 2.92 2.46
N LEU A 4 -23.06 2.90 1.54
CA LEU A 4 -22.90 2.43 0.16
C LEU A 4 -21.83 3.20 -0.62
N GLY A 5 -21.74 4.52 -0.44
CA GLY A 5 -20.77 5.34 -1.16
C GLY A 5 -19.32 5.09 -0.73
N LEU A 6 -19.08 4.89 0.57
CA LEU A 6 -17.77 4.47 1.06
C LEU A 6 -17.43 3.06 0.58
N LEU A 7 -18.40 2.14 0.64
CA LEU A 7 -18.22 0.77 0.15
C LEU A 7 -17.86 0.75 -1.34
N LEU A 8 -18.52 1.60 -2.14
CA LEU A 8 -18.20 1.75 -3.56
C LEU A 8 -16.80 2.35 -3.78
N ALA A 9 -16.41 3.37 -3.01
CA ALA A 9 -15.06 3.94 -3.11
C ALA A 9 -13.96 2.92 -2.73
N VAL A 10 -14.19 2.14 -1.67
CA VAL A 10 -13.30 1.04 -1.27
C VAL A 10 -13.24 -0.02 -2.36
N LEU A 11 -14.38 -0.44 -2.91
CA LEU A 11 -14.45 -1.45 -3.95
C LEU A 11 -13.72 -0.99 -5.22
N VAL A 12 -13.94 0.26 -5.65
CA VAL A 12 -13.23 0.87 -6.77
C VAL A 12 -11.72 0.92 -6.50
N TYR A 13 -11.30 1.35 -5.30
CA TYR A 13 -9.88 1.38 -4.93
C TYR A 13 -9.23 -0.01 -4.97
N VAL A 14 -9.87 -1.03 -4.39
CA VAL A 14 -9.37 -2.40 -4.34
C VAL A 14 -9.30 -3.00 -5.75
N LEU A 15 -10.33 -2.84 -6.57
CA LEU A 15 -10.34 -3.34 -7.95
C LEU A 15 -9.25 -2.70 -8.79
N LEU A 16 -9.08 -1.37 -8.70
CA LEU A 16 -8.04 -0.67 -9.45
C LEU A 16 -6.64 -1.06 -8.97
N ARG A 17 -6.43 -1.20 -7.66
CA ARG A 17 -5.16 -1.71 -7.12
C ARG A 17 -4.87 -3.13 -7.55
N GLY A 18 -5.86 -4.01 -7.52
CA GLY A 18 -5.75 -5.38 -8.01
C GLY A 18 -5.41 -5.43 -9.51
N LEU A 19 -6.06 -4.58 -10.32
CA LEU A 19 -5.80 -4.49 -11.75
C LEU A 19 -4.40 -3.93 -12.07
N ILE A 20 -3.91 -2.96 -11.29
CA ILE A 20 -2.52 -2.48 -11.39
C ILE A 20 -1.55 -3.60 -11.02
N LEU A 21 -1.80 -4.31 -9.93
CA LEU A 21 -0.98 -5.45 -9.49
C LEU A 21 -0.92 -6.55 -10.55
N TYR A 22 -2.06 -6.89 -11.14
CA TYR A 22 -2.16 -7.90 -12.18
C TYR A 22 -1.48 -7.47 -13.49
N SER A 23 -1.72 -6.24 -13.95
CA SER A 23 -1.24 -5.76 -15.25
C SER A 23 0.20 -5.28 -15.29
N ALA A 24 0.80 -5.00 -14.13
CA ALA A 24 2.17 -4.48 -14.02
C ALA A 24 3.10 -5.40 -13.25
N PHE A 25 2.68 -6.63 -12.91
CA PHE A 25 3.43 -7.51 -12.03
C PHE A 25 4.88 -7.68 -12.50
N ASP A 26 5.07 -7.95 -13.79
CA ASP A 26 6.40 -8.18 -14.38
C ASP A 26 7.26 -6.91 -14.52
N SER A 27 6.66 -5.74 -14.79
CA SER A 27 7.41 -4.48 -14.92
C SER A 27 7.77 -3.85 -13.57
N THR A 28 7.09 -4.28 -12.51
CA THR A 28 7.27 -3.78 -11.16
C THR A 28 8.14 -4.71 -10.32
N ALA A 29 8.16 -6.01 -10.64
CA ALA A 29 9.01 -7.03 -10.06
C ALA A 29 10.48 -6.95 -10.53
N LEU A 30 11.18 -5.85 -10.25
CA LEU A 30 12.65 -5.87 -10.27
C LEU A 30 13.13 -6.66 -9.04
N PRO A 31 13.53 -7.94 -9.18
CA PRO A 31 13.51 -8.89 -8.07
C PRO A 31 14.55 -8.62 -6.99
N MET A 32 15.62 -7.88 -7.29
CA MET A 32 16.69 -7.61 -6.32
C MET A 32 16.52 -6.31 -5.54
N PHE A 33 16.05 -5.23 -6.18
CA PHE A 33 16.04 -3.89 -5.57
C PHE A 33 14.87 -3.64 -4.61
N GLU A 34 13.76 -4.37 -4.76
CA GLU A 34 12.62 -4.22 -3.85
C GLU A 34 12.59 -5.29 -2.74
N LEU A 35 13.23 -6.45 -2.94
CA LEU A 35 13.42 -7.45 -1.89
C LEU A 35 14.57 -7.08 -0.94
N TYR A 36 15.59 -6.40 -1.43
CA TYR A 36 16.69 -5.92 -0.59
C TYR A 36 16.66 -4.38 -0.50
N PRO A 37 16.50 -3.77 0.69
CA PRO A 37 16.43 -4.37 2.04
C PRO A 37 15.00 -4.66 2.55
N MET A 38 13.95 -4.28 1.80
CA MET A 38 12.57 -4.28 2.30
C MET A 38 12.02 -5.68 2.65
N GLY A 39 12.35 -6.71 1.88
CA GLY A 39 12.00 -8.11 2.16
C GLY A 39 13.01 -8.85 3.05
N THR A 40 14.26 -8.39 3.11
CA THR A 40 15.31 -9.00 3.94
C THR A 40 15.05 -8.84 5.43
N ALA A 41 14.61 -7.66 5.88
CA ALA A 41 14.38 -7.43 7.31
C ALA A 41 13.21 -8.24 7.91
N PRO A 42 12.01 -8.32 7.30
CA PRO A 42 10.92 -9.16 7.81
C PRO A 42 11.31 -10.63 7.79
N LYS A 43 12.05 -11.09 6.78
CA LYS A 43 12.58 -12.46 6.75
C LYS A 43 13.54 -12.73 7.91
N ALA A 44 14.52 -11.86 8.13
CA ALA A 44 15.46 -11.98 9.25
C ALA A 44 14.75 -11.97 10.61
N LEU A 45 13.72 -11.13 10.76
CA LEU A 45 12.86 -11.11 11.95
C LEU A 45 12.11 -12.44 12.15
N LEU A 46 11.56 -13.04 11.09
CA LEU A 46 10.88 -14.33 11.14
C LEU A 46 11.84 -15.49 11.45
N GLU A 47 13.07 -15.43 10.96
CA GLU A 47 14.12 -16.41 11.22
C GLU A 47 14.81 -16.21 12.58
N GLY A 48 14.45 -15.16 13.33
CA GLY A 48 15.06 -14.84 14.63
C GLY A 48 16.51 -14.35 14.54
N VAL A 49 16.94 -13.93 13.34
CA VAL A 49 18.29 -13.40 13.10
C VAL A 49 18.31 -11.93 13.42
N GLY A 50 19.30 -11.50 14.22
CA GLY A 50 19.53 -10.09 14.49
C GLY A 50 19.86 -9.32 13.21
N PHE A 51 18.96 -8.47 12.76
CA PHE A 51 19.17 -7.61 11.59
C PHE A 51 19.61 -6.21 12.05
N PRO A 52 20.84 -5.75 11.72
CA PRO A 52 21.34 -4.46 12.20
C PRO A 52 20.68 -3.32 11.42
N LEU A 53 19.50 -2.89 11.90
CA LEU A 53 18.67 -1.87 11.26
C LEU A 53 19.42 -0.54 11.06
N SER A 54 20.30 -0.17 11.99
CA SER A 54 21.09 1.06 11.91
C SER A 54 22.08 1.08 10.75
N ILE A 55 22.56 -0.08 10.29
CA ILE A 55 23.54 -0.18 9.21
C ILE A 55 22.84 -0.13 7.84
N TYR A 56 21.70 -0.82 7.73
CA TYR A 56 20.99 -0.96 6.45
C TYR A 56 19.91 0.09 6.21
N PHE A 57 19.46 0.80 7.25
CA PHE A 57 18.41 1.81 7.15
C PHE A 57 18.82 3.20 7.66
N GLU A 58 20.12 3.51 7.65
CA GLU A 58 20.59 4.87 7.95
C GLU A 58 19.93 5.87 6.98
N ASN A 59 19.17 6.83 7.52
CA ASN A 59 18.35 7.79 6.76
C ASN A 59 17.31 7.18 5.80
N ALA A 60 16.96 5.91 5.96
CA ALA A 60 15.98 5.21 5.11
C ALA A 60 14.70 4.86 5.89
N ALA A 61 14.10 5.86 6.54
CA ALA A 61 12.90 5.68 7.36
C ALA A 61 11.70 5.11 6.56
N GLY A 62 11.54 5.53 5.31
CA GLY A 62 10.50 5.00 4.41
C GLY A 62 10.66 3.50 4.14
N PRO A 63 11.84 3.07 3.63
CA PRO A 63 12.16 1.64 3.46
C PRO A 63 12.03 0.82 4.76
N LEU A 64 12.46 1.36 5.90
CA LEU A 64 12.34 0.69 7.20
C LEU A 64 10.87 0.45 7.57
N LEU A 65 10.04 1.50 7.47
CA LEU A 65 8.62 1.39 7.77
C LEU A 65 7.93 0.41 6.82
N GLY A 66 8.21 0.48 5.52
CA GLY A 66 7.64 -0.45 4.55
C GLY A 66 8.07 -1.90 4.81
N SER A 67 9.31 -2.10 5.24
CA SER A 67 9.85 -3.41 5.60
C SER A 67 9.14 -4.01 6.83
N LEU A 68 9.03 -3.25 7.92
CA LEU A 68 8.33 -3.70 9.14
C LEU A 68 6.83 -3.93 8.92
N THR A 69 6.19 -3.06 8.15
CA THR A 69 4.75 -3.19 7.83
C THR A 69 4.45 -4.30 6.83
N SER A 70 5.48 -4.83 6.13
CA SER A 70 5.32 -5.99 5.27
C SER A 70 5.22 -7.31 6.04
N LEU A 71 5.70 -7.37 7.29
CA LEU A 71 5.73 -8.58 8.13
C LEU A 71 4.40 -9.35 8.20
N PRO A 72 3.23 -8.73 8.48
CA PRO A 72 1.95 -9.46 8.49
C PRO A 72 1.59 -10.06 7.13
N PHE A 73 2.00 -9.42 6.03
CA PHE A 73 1.77 -9.94 4.68
C PHE A 73 2.73 -11.09 4.36
N TYR A 74 3.97 -11.06 4.86
CA TYR A 74 4.89 -12.20 4.78
C TYR A 74 4.37 -13.41 5.55
N LEU A 75 3.77 -13.20 6.72
CA LEU A 75 3.11 -14.27 7.48
C LEU A 75 1.89 -14.85 6.74
N ALA A 76 1.12 -14.02 6.03
CA ALA A 76 -0.10 -14.43 5.35
C ALA A 76 0.14 -15.06 3.96
N PHE A 77 1.13 -14.57 3.21
CA PHE A 77 1.36 -14.92 1.81
C PHE A 77 2.76 -15.52 1.54
N GLY A 78 3.56 -15.72 2.58
CA GLY A 78 4.94 -16.20 2.47
C GLY A 78 5.93 -15.14 1.96
N GLU A 79 7.16 -15.58 1.68
CA GLU A 79 8.25 -14.76 1.11
C GLU A 79 8.00 -14.44 -0.38
N THR A 80 6.84 -13.88 -0.67
CA THR A 80 6.45 -13.51 -2.02
C THR A 80 6.58 -12.03 -2.21
N TYR A 81 6.97 -11.65 -3.41
CA TYR A 81 7.00 -10.27 -3.85
C TYR A 81 5.64 -9.55 -3.67
N LEU A 82 4.57 -10.33 -3.79
CA LEU A 82 3.19 -9.91 -3.58
C LEU A 82 2.94 -9.41 -2.14
N ALA A 83 3.62 -9.95 -1.14
CA ALA A 83 3.53 -9.49 0.25
C ALA A 83 3.99 -8.03 0.42
N VAL A 84 5.10 -7.65 -0.24
CA VAL A 84 5.62 -6.26 -0.21
C VAL A 84 4.66 -5.31 -0.91
N ARG A 85 4.01 -5.77 -1.98
CA ARG A 85 3.07 -4.96 -2.76
C ARG A 85 1.74 -4.69 -2.05
N PHE A 86 1.36 -5.50 -1.06
CA PHE A 86 0.22 -5.21 -0.22
C PHE A 86 0.43 -4.03 0.74
N VAL A 87 1.68 -3.70 1.08
CA VAL A 87 2.00 -2.57 1.95
C VAL A 87 1.44 -1.24 1.41
N PRO A 88 1.81 -0.78 0.20
CA PRO A 88 1.24 0.47 -0.35
C PRO A 88 -0.26 0.37 -0.64
N ALA A 89 -0.80 -0.84 -0.88
CA ALA A 89 -2.24 -1.04 -1.02
C ALA A 89 -2.97 -0.79 0.31
N ALA A 90 -2.45 -1.35 1.41
CA ALA A 90 -2.98 -1.20 2.76
C ALA A 90 -2.85 0.24 3.27
N PHE A 91 -1.70 0.89 3.06
CA PHE A 91 -1.52 2.30 3.41
C PHE A 91 -2.47 3.21 2.66
N GLY A 92 -2.65 3.00 1.36
CA GLY A 92 -3.61 3.79 0.58
C GLY A 92 -5.07 3.56 1.00
N LEU A 93 -5.43 2.33 1.39
CA LEU A 93 -6.75 2.03 1.95
C LEU A 93 -6.94 2.74 3.31
N GLY A 94 -5.95 2.66 4.19
CA GLY A 94 -5.96 3.36 5.48
C GLY A 94 -6.10 4.87 5.31
N ALA A 95 -5.34 5.47 4.38
CA ALA A 95 -5.43 6.89 4.05
C ALA A 95 -6.83 7.27 3.51
N LEU A 96 -7.42 6.42 2.66
CA LEU A 96 -8.79 6.63 2.15
C LEU A 96 -9.82 6.62 3.27
N LEU A 97 -9.74 5.65 4.19
CA LEU A 97 -10.65 5.54 5.34
C LEU A 97 -10.47 6.73 6.29
N CYS A 98 -9.24 7.08 6.66
CA CYS A 98 -8.94 8.23 7.51
C CYS A 98 -9.41 9.54 6.87
N GLY A 99 -9.15 9.72 5.57
CA GLY A 99 -9.61 10.89 4.81
C GLY A 99 -11.13 10.99 4.75
N TRP A 100 -11.82 9.86 4.57
CA TRP A 100 -13.28 9.83 4.63
C TRP A 100 -13.80 10.21 6.02
N CYS A 101 -13.25 9.63 7.10
CA CYS A 101 -13.64 9.96 8.47
C CYS A 101 -13.42 11.45 8.78
N PHE A 102 -12.27 11.99 8.38
CA PHE A 102 -11.94 13.40 8.56
C PHE A 102 -12.95 14.30 7.82
N LEU A 103 -13.30 13.97 6.57
CA LEU A 103 -14.28 14.73 5.81
C LEU A 103 -15.71 14.57 6.32
N ASP A 104 -16.08 13.41 6.87
CA ASP A 104 -17.41 13.18 7.46
C ASP A 104 -17.59 14.09 8.68
N ILE A 105 -16.53 14.24 9.49
CA ILE A 105 -16.51 15.13 10.65
C ILE A 105 -16.49 16.61 10.22
N ALA A 106 -15.66 16.97 9.24
CA ALA A 106 -15.40 18.38 8.92
C ALA A 106 -16.45 19.01 7.98
N ALA A 107 -16.90 18.28 6.96
CA ALA A 107 -17.72 18.80 5.86
C ALA A 107 -18.99 17.98 5.62
N GLY A 108 -19.22 16.96 6.44
CA GLY A 108 -20.36 16.09 6.35
C GLY A 108 -20.24 14.99 5.29
N ARG A 109 -21.21 14.09 5.35
CA ARG A 109 -21.17 12.76 4.74
C ARG A 109 -21.13 12.72 3.22
N ARG A 110 -21.79 13.69 2.57
CA ARG A 110 -21.79 13.80 1.10
C ARG A 110 -20.41 14.21 0.59
N ALA A 111 -19.76 15.17 1.26
CA ALA A 111 -18.42 15.62 0.93
C ALA A 111 -17.38 14.51 1.17
N ALA A 112 -17.51 13.76 2.27
CA ALA A 112 -16.68 12.60 2.55
C ALA A 112 -16.75 11.55 1.45
N THR A 113 -17.96 11.22 1.01
CA THR A 113 -18.18 10.23 -0.04
C THR A 113 -17.60 10.68 -1.38
N ALA A 114 -17.84 11.93 -1.78
CA ALA A 114 -17.25 12.49 -3.00
C ALA A 114 -15.72 12.53 -2.94
N GLY A 115 -15.16 12.93 -1.78
CA GLY A 115 -13.72 12.94 -1.55
C GLY A 115 -13.10 11.55 -1.65
N ALA A 116 -13.69 10.54 -1.02
CA ALA A 116 -13.20 9.16 -1.10
C ALA A 116 -13.24 8.61 -2.53
N LEU A 117 -14.29 8.91 -3.30
CA LEU A 117 -14.38 8.54 -4.71
C LEU A 117 -13.28 9.22 -5.53
N LEU A 118 -13.07 10.53 -5.35
CA LEU A 118 -12.01 11.28 -6.03
C LEU A 118 -10.61 10.74 -5.70
N VAL A 119 -10.36 10.42 -4.43
CA VAL A 119 -9.07 9.84 -3.99
C VAL A 119 -8.87 8.45 -4.59
N SER A 120 -9.91 7.60 -4.59
CA SER A 120 -9.84 6.27 -5.18
C SER A 120 -9.50 6.32 -6.68
N TRP A 121 -10.03 7.31 -7.39
CA TRP A 121 -9.78 7.52 -8.82
C TRP A 121 -8.42 8.16 -9.09
N GLY A 122 -8.05 9.19 -8.32
CA GLY A 122 -6.78 9.91 -8.45
C GLY A 122 -5.57 9.01 -8.19
N ALA A 123 -5.67 8.09 -7.22
CA ALA A 123 -4.65 7.08 -6.96
C ALA A 123 -4.41 6.15 -8.16
N ALA A 124 -5.46 5.84 -8.93
CA ALA A 124 -5.33 5.02 -10.13
C ALA A 124 -4.66 5.78 -11.29
N LEU A 125 -4.98 7.06 -11.48
CA LEU A 125 -4.37 7.90 -12.53
C LEU A 125 -2.87 8.14 -12.28
N ALA A 126 -2.47 8.32 -11.02
CA ALA A 126 -1.05 8.46 -10.66
C ALA A 126 -0.23 7.21 -11.04
N GLY A 127 -0.81 6.01 -10.90
CA GLY A 127 -0.16 4.75 -11.28
C GLY A 127 -0.07 4.51 -12.80
N VAL A 128 -0.91 5.16 -13.60
CA VAL A 128 -0.81 5.11 -15.08
C VAL A 128 0.30 6.03 -15.57
N ARG A 129 0.46 7.21 -14.96
CA ARG A 129 1.43 8.23 -15.40
C ARG A 129 2.89 7.80 -15.19
N SER A 130 3.18 6.94 -14.21
CA SER A 130 4.52 6.37 -14.01
C SER A 130 4.94 5.32 -15.05
N ARG A 131 4.05 4.95 -15.99
CA ARG A 131 4.38 4.06 -17.12
C ARG A 131 4.78 4.82 -18.40
N ALA A 132 4.61 6.14 -18.42
CA ALA A 132 4.86 6.98 -19.60
C ALA A 132 6.19 7.75 -19.55
N SER A 133 7.01 7.50 -18.53
CA SER A 133 8.34 8.08 -18.30
C SER A 133 9.37 6.99 -18.19
#